data_AF-A0AAW9W988-F1
#
_entry.id   AF-A0AAW9W988-F1
#
_cell.length_a   1.000
_cell.length_b   1.000
_cell.length_c   1.000
_cell.angle_alpha   90.00
_cell.angle_beta   90.00
_cell.angle_gamma   90.00
#
_symmetry.space_group_name_H-M   'P 1'
#
loop_
_entity.id
_entity.type
_entity.pdbx_description
1 polymer ?
#
loop_
_entity_poly.entity_id
_entity_poly.type
_entity_poly.pdbx_seq_one_letter_code
_entity_poly.pdbx_strand_id
1 'polypeptide(L)'
;PKPLSEQSVRLILKRIVEQNSLSKTITPHMFRHSFATMLLDNDVDIRYIQQILGHSSISVTQIYTHVSHSKQKEILSSFNPMSVI
;
A
#
# COMPACT_ATOMS: atom_id res chain seq x y z
N PRO A 1 -0.94 27.13 13.17
CA PRO A 1 0.31 26.44 12.73
C PRO A 1 0.35 26.28 11.20
N LYS A 2 1.47 26.63 10.57
CA LYS A 2 1.66 26.41 9.12
C LYS A 2 1.87 24.90 8.85
N PRO A 3 1.30 24.34 7.77
CA PRO A 3 1.55 22.96 7.40
C PRO A 3 3.02 22.74 7.07
N LEU A 4 3.53 21.53 7.35
CA LEU A 4 4.89 21.14 6.97
C LEU A 4 5.00 21.03 5.45
N SER A 5 6.12 21.49 4.90
CA SER A 5 6.42 21.22 3.50
C SER A 5 6.81 19.75 3.31
N GLU A 6 6.64 19.23 2.10
CA GLU A 6 7.06 17.87 1.76
C GLU A 6 8.55 17.63 2.08
N GLN A 7 9.39 18.62 1.78
CA GLN A 7 10.82 18.59 2.08
C GLN A 7 11.09 18.50 3.59
N SER A 8 10.32 19.24 4.40
CA SER A 8 10.42 19.19 5.86
C SER A 8 10.10 17.79 6.38
N VAL A 9 9.04 17.16 5.88
CA VAL A 9 8.67 15.78 6.27
C VAL A 9 9.75 14.78 5.87
N ARG A 10 10.30 14.88 4.66
CA ARG A 10 11.41 14.02 4.19
C ARG A 10 12.64 14.17 5.08
N LEU A 11 12.99 15.40 5.47
CA LEU A 11 14.15 15.67 6.32
C LEU A 11 13.95 15.13 7.75
N ILE A 12 12.74 15.29 8.31
CA ILE A 12 12.39 14.72 9.62
C ILE A 12 12.57 13.19 9.60
N LEU A 13 12.04 12.51 8.58
CA LEU A 13 12.19 11.06 8.44
C LEU A 13 13.64 10.64 8.29
N LYS A 14 14.44 11.36 7.48
CA LYS A 14 15.87 11.09 7.34
C LYS A 14 16.59 11.15 8.69
N ARG A 15 16.34 12.19 9.49
CA ARG A 15 16.93 12.33 10.83
C ARG A 15 16.55 11.17 11.76
N ILE A 16 15.28 10.74 11.74
CA ILE A 16 14.81 9.61 12.55
C ILE A 16 15.52 8.32 12.14
N VAL A 17 15.65 8.06 10.83
CA VAL A 17 16.37 6.88 10.29
C VAL A 17 17.82 6.87 10.74
N GLU A 18 18.51 8.01 10.62
CA GLU A 18 19.91 8.19 11.04
C GLU A 18 20.08 8.00 12.55
N GLN A 19 19.21 8.61 13.36
CA GLN A 19 19.24 8.49 14.83
C GLN A 19 19.05 7.06 15.32
N ASN A 20 18.28 6.25 14.60
CA ASN A 20 18.01 4.86 14.97
C ASN A 20 18.94 3.87 14.24
N SER A 21 19.97 4.36 13.51
CA SER A 21 20.91 3.53 12.74
C SER A 21 20.22 2.52 11.81
N LEU A 22 19.07 2.91 11.24
CA LEU A 22 18.33 2.05 10.33
C LEU A 22 19.07 1.99 8.99
N SER A 23 19.38 0.77 8.54
CA SER A 23 20.09 0.53 7.28
C SER A 23 19.30 0.89 6.02
N LYS A 24 17.98 1.06 6.15
CA LYS A 24 17.06 1.30 5.04
C LYS A 24 16.61 2.75 5.02
N THR A 25 16.67 3.37 3.84
CA THR A 25 16.05 4.68 3.61
C THR A 25 14.53 4.56 3.71
N ILE A 26 13.92 5.37 4.57
CA ILE A 26 12.45 5.45 4.75
C ILE A 26 11.96 6.78 4.18
N THR A 27 10.91 6.72 3.36
CA THR A 27 10.30 7.90 2.72
C THR A 27 8.79 7.94 2.96
N PRO A 28 8.12 9.11 2.83
CA PRO A 28 6.66 9.20 3.00
C PRO A 28 5.88 8.24 2.09
N HIS A 29 6.34 8.02 0.85
CA HIS A 29 5.69 7.11 -0.09
C HIS A 29 5.71 5.65 0.37
N MET A 30 6.72 5.24 1.16
CA MET A 30 6.80 3.87 1.68
C MET A 30 5.71 3.60 2.72
N PHE A 31 5.40 4.57 3.58
CA PHE A 31 4.27 4.44 4.51
C PHE A 31 2.94 4.30 3.77
N ARG A 32 2.73 5.09 2.71
CA ARG A 32 1.54 4.98 1.86
C ARG A 32 1.43 3.58 1.23
N HIS A 33 2.55 3.03 0.77
CA HIS A 33 2.58 1.69 0.19
C HIS A 33 2.29 0.62 1.23
N SER A 34 2.96 0.65 2.39
CA SER A 34 2.72 -0.28 3.49
C SER A 34 1.27 -0.24 3.98
N PHE A 35 0.67 0.95 4.10
CA PHE A 35 -0.73 1.08 4.47
C PHE A 35 -1.66 0.46 3.42
N ALA A 36 -1.39 0.67 2.14
CA ALA A 36 -2.18 0.08 1.07
C ALA A 36 -2.08 -1.45 1.03
N THR A 37 -0.86 -1.98 1.15
CA THR A 37 -0.62 -3.44 1.21
C THR A 37 -1.33 -4.05 2.41
N MET A 38 -1.24 -3.42 3.58
CA MET A 38 -1.93 -3.90 4.78
C MET A 38 -3.44 -3.95 4.60
N LEU A 39 -4.06 -2.95 3.95
CA LEU A 39 -5.49 -2.98 3.64
C LEU A 39 -5.84 -4.11 2.66
N LEU A 40 -5.00 -4.32 1.65
CA LEU A 40 -5.21 -5.39 0.67
C LEU A 40 -5.05 -6.79 1.29
N ASP A 41 -4.09 -6.96 2.19
CA ASP A 41 -3.87 -8.20 2.94
C ASP A 41 -5.04 -8.53 3.89
N ASN A 42 -5.81 -7.51 4.28
CA ASN A 42 -7.04 -7.64 5.10
C ASN A 42 -8.32 -7.67 4.24
N ASP A 43 -8.21 -8.04 2.96
CA ASP A 43 -9.33 -8.20 2.02
C ASP A 43 -10.19 -6.95 1.83
N VAL A 44 -9.63 -5.76 2.07
CA VAL A 44 -10.33 -4.50 1.80
C VAL A 44 -10.39 -4.29 0.29
N ASP A 45 -11.59 -3.99 -0.22
CA ASP A 45 -11.81 -3.75 -1.64
C ASP A 45 -10.95 -2.58 -2.15
N ILE A 46 -10.28 -2.82 -3.28
CA ILE A 46 -9.33 -1.89 -3.87
C ILE A 46 -9.92 -0.51 -4.19
N ARG A 47 -11.22 -0.43 -4.49
CA ARG A 47 -11.94 0.84 -4.72
C ARG A 47 -12.00 1.68 -3.44
N TYR A 48 -12.22 1.04 -2.30
CA TYR A 48 -12.19 1.71 -0.99
C TYR A 48 -10.76 2.15 -0.64
N ILE A 49 -9.76 1.29 -0.87
CA ILE A 49 -8.35 1.65 -0.68
C ILE A 49 -7.98 2.87 -1.53
N GLN A 50 -8.43 2.92 -2.80
CA GLN A 50 -8.20 4.05 -3.70
C GLN A 50 -8.85 5.36 -3.20
N GLN A 51 -10.07 5.29 -2.65
CA GLN A 51 -10.72 6.46 -2.05
C GLN A 51 -9.97 6.96 -0.82
N ILE A 52 -9.57 6.05 0.08
CA ILE A 52 -8.85 6.39 1.32
C ILE A 52 -7.49 7.02 1.01
N LEU A 53 -6.79 6.49 0.00
CA LEU A 53 -5.45 6.95 -0.37
C LEU A 53 -5.44 8.23 -1.22
N GLY A 54 -6.59 8.64 -1.76
CA GLY A 54 -6.75 9.84 -2.60
C GLY A 54 -5.81 9.87 -3.80
N HIS A 55 -6.25 9.44 -4.98
CA HIS A 55 -5.36 9.39 -6.15
C HIS A 55 -5.65 10.48 -7.19
N SER A 56 -4.64 11.31 -7.44
CA SER A 56 -4.30 11.85 -8.77
C SER A 56 -3.10 11.14 -9.41
N SER A 57 -2.49 10.12 -8.79
CA SER A 57 -1.38 9.35 -9.39
C SER A 57 -1.67 7.86 -9.49
N ILE A 58 -1.87 7.40 -10.73
CA ILE A 58 -2.30 6.07 -11.19
C ILE A 58 -1.19 4.98 -11.11
N SER A 59 0.05 5.34 -10.77
CA SER A 59 1.22 4.47 -10.94
C SER A 59 1.32 3.27 -9.98
N VAL A 60 0.52 3.20 -8.91
CA VAL A 60 0.50 2.04 -7.98
C VAL A 60 -0.58 1.01 -8.34
N THR A 61 -1.48 1.34 -9.28
CA THR A 61 -2.59 0.47 -9.68
C THR A 61 -2.12 -0.87 -10.25
N GLN A 62 -0.94 -0.90 -10.89
CA GLN A 62 -0.37 -2.11 -11.49
C GLN A 62 0.10 -3.15 -10.46
N ILE A 63 0.59 -2.71 -9.28
CA ILE A 63 0.93 -3.63 -8.19
C ILE A 63 -0.36 -4.22 -7.60
N TYR A 64 -1.39 -3.38 -7.42
CA TYR A 64 -2.67 -3.83 -6.88
C TYR A 64 -3.38 -4.83 -7.78
N THR A 65 -3.30 -4.68 -9.11
CA THR A 65 -3.84 -5.69 -10.05
C THR A 65 -3.13 -7.03 -9.93
N HIS A 66 -1.82 -7.06 -9.68
CA HIS A 66 -1.07 -8.32 -9.55
C HIS A 66 -1.42 -9.06 -8.26
N VAL A 67 -1.52 -8.36 -7.13
CA VAL A 67 -1.91 -8.98 -5.84
C VAL A 67 -3.38 -9.43 -5.88
N SER A 68 -4.26 -8.60 -6.47
CA SER A 68 -5.66 -8.98 -6.71
C SER A 68 -5.78 -10.23 -7.59
N HIS A 69 -4.92 -10.43 -8.60
CA HIS A 69 -4.97 -11.62 -9.46
C HIS A 69 -4.63 -12.91 -8.71
N SER A 70 -3.60 -12.87 -7.85
CA SER A 70 -3.23 -14.01 -7.00
C SER A 70 -4.36 -14.34 -6.03
N LYS A 71 -4.98 -13.32 -5.42
CA LYS A 71 -6.09 -13.49 -4.49
C LYS A 71 -7.38 -13.94 -5.17
N GLN A 72 -7.67 -13.42 -6.37
CA GLN A 72 -8.82 -13.83 -7.16
C GLN A 72 -8.72 -15.30 -7.55
N LYS A 73 -7.53 -15.80 -7.88
CA LYS A 73 -7.30 -17.25 -8.08
C LYS A 73 -7.57 -18.07 -6.81
N GLU A 74 -7.14 -17.58 -5.65
CA GLU A 74 -7.36 -18.26 -4.36
C GLU A 74 -8.84 -18.30 -3.94
N ILE A 75 -9.56 -17.19 -4.12
CA ILE A 75 -11.01 -17.09 -3.87
C ILE A 75 -11.78 -17.97 -4.87
N LEU A 76 -11.44 -17.89 -6.17
CA LEU A 76 -12.00 -18.78 -7.18
C LEU A 76 -11.74 -20.24 -6.82
N SER A 77 -10.53 -20.64 -6.42
CA SER A 77 -10.28 -22.03 -6.01
C SER A 77 -11.06 -22.45 -4.77
N SER A 78 -11.29 -21.53 -3.82
CA SER A 78 -11.97 -21.82 -2.56
C SER A 78 -13.50 -21.83 -2.67
N PHE A 79 -14.06 -21.08 -3.62
CA PHE A 79 -15.50 -20.91 -3.81
C PHE A 79 -16.00 -21.40 -5.17
N ASN A 80 -15.19 -22.10 -5.97
CA ASN A 80 -15.64 -22.64 -7.26
C ASN A 80 -16.73 -23.70 -7.00
N PRO A 81 -17.99 -23.48 -7.43
CA PRO A 81 -19.02 -24.52 -7.30
C PRO A 81 -18.73 -25.73 -8.21
N MET A 82 -17.76 -25.60 -9.14
CA MET A 82 -17.33 -26.66 -10.08
C MET A 82 -16.11 -27.46 -9.61
N SER A 83 -15.55 -27.23 -8.41
CA SER A 83 -14.43 -28.05 -7.89
C SER A 83 -14.89 -29.35 -7.20
N VAL A 84 -16.20 -29.56 -7.09
CA VAL A 84 -16.83 -30.75 -6.47
C VAL A 84 -17.55 -31.63 -7.50
N ILE A 85 -17.16 -31.56 -8.79
CA ILE A 85 -17.63 -32.51 -9.82
C ILE A 85 -16.43 -33.21 -10.44
#